data_AF-A0A7Z8RID8-F1
#
_entry.id   AF-A0A7Z8RID8-F1
#
_cell.length_a   1.000
_cell.length_b   1.000
_cell.length_c   1.000
_cell.angle_alpha   90.00
_cell.angle_beta   90.00
_cell.angle_gamma   90.00
#
_symmetry.space_group_name_H-M   'P 1'
#
loop_
_entity.id
_entity.type
_entity.pdbx_description
1 polymer ?
#
loop_
_entity_poly.entity_id
_entity_poly.type
_entity_poly.pdbx_seq_one_letter_code
_entity_poly.pdbx_strand_id
1 'polypeptide(L)'
;MKEQPVAGYESKVSGTDITNTKVGETKVEGTKTWKDDNAKDRPEMIKVDLLQNGKVVDTKEVTAETNWKYTFEKLQAYDANGVAYKYEVKEQPVAGYESKVSGTDITNTKVAKLTVEGTKTWNDNNATDRPSTIKVDLLQNGKVVDTKEVTAATNWKYAFADVEAYDANGVAYKYEVKEQPVAGYQSDVHGYDITNTKVGETKVEGTKTWNDNNATDRPSTIKVDLLQNGKVVDTKEVTAETNWKYTFEKLQAYDANGVAYKYEVKEQAVAGYESKVNGTDITNTKVGETKVEGTKTWNDNNATDRPSSIKVDLLQNGKVVDTKEVTAASEWKYMFEKLQAYDANGVAYKYEVKEQQVAGYKSELKGYDITNTKVGKTKVEGTKTWNDDNAKDRPEMIQVDLLQNGTVIATQEVSKATGWKYEFKDLAAYDENGVAYKYEVKEQPVAGYESKVLTSQIQK
;
A
#
# COMPACT_ATOMS: atom_id res chain seq x y z
N MET A 1 -86.07 -29.02 46.08
CA MET A 1 -87.06 -28.41 45.17
C MET A 1 -86.75 -28.85 43.75
N LYS A 2 -87.77 -29.05 42.90
CA LYS A 2 -87.60 -29.20 41.45
C LYS A 2 -88.46 -28.13 40.79
N GLU A 3 -87.86 -27.31 39.95
CA GLU A 3 -88.58 -26.36 39.11
C GLU A 3 -89.34 -27.11 38.02
N GLN A 4 -90.48 -26.57 37.59
CA GLN A 4 -91.14 -27.05 36.37
C GLN A 4 -90.24 -26.73 35.16
N PRO A 5 -90.12 -27.62 34.18
CA PRO A 5 -89.30 -27.37 33.00
C PRO A 5 -89.72 -26.07 32.28
N VAL A 6 -88.75 -25.19 32.02
CA VAL A 6 -88.95 -23.97 31.24
C VAL A 6 -88.34 -24.19 29.86
N ALA A 7 -89.15 -24.09 28.81
CA ALA A 7 -88.69 -24.33 27.44
C ALA A 7 -87.56 -23.35 27.05
N GLY A 8 -86.44 -23.90 26.55
CA GLY A 8 -85.26 -23.13 26.17
C GLY A 8 -84.35 -22.74 27.34
N TYR A 9 -84.55 -23.30 28.53
CA TYR A 9 -83.70 -23.10 29.69
C TYR A 9 -83.29 -24.43 30.34
N GLU A 10 -82.06 -24.48 30.82
CA GLU A 10 -81.55 -25.54 31.69
C GLU A 10 -81.55 -25.03 33.13
N SER A 11 -82.23 -25.75 34.04
CA SER A 11 -82.36 -25.36 35.44
C SER A 11 -81.36 -26.09 36.33
N LYS A 12 -80.64 -25.34 37.17
CA LYS A 12 -79.71 -25.86 38.16
C LYS A 12 -80.14 -25.41 39.56
N VAL A 13 -80.28 -26.38 40.48
CA VAL A 13 -80.69 -26.15 41.87
C VAL A 13 -79.47 -26.32 42.78
N SER A 14 -79.18 -25.32 43.62
CA SER A 14 -78.13 -25.38 44.64
C SER A 14 -78.68 -24.88 45.97
N GLY A 15 -78.95 -25.78 46.92
CA GLY A 15 -79.65 -25.43 48.17
C GLY A 15 -81.08 -24.95 47.91
N THR A 16 -81.37 -23.68 48.24
CA THR A 16 -82.66 -23.00 47.99
C THR A 16 -82.68 -22.19 46.69
N ASP A 17 -81.54 -22.05 46.02
CA ASP A 17 -81.42 -21.19 44.83
C ASP A 17 -81.66 -22.01 43.56
N ILE A 18 -82.41 -21.41 42.63
CA ILE A 18 -82.71 -21.96 41.31
C ILE A 18 -82.19 -20.98 40.26
N THR A 19 -81.28 -21.45 39.41
CA THR A 19 -80.75 -20.68 38.27
C THR A 19 -81.22 -21.31 36.97
N ASN A 20 -81.88 -20.51 36.13
CA ASN A 20 -82.24 -20.88 34.76
C ASN A 20 -81.25 -20.27 33.77
N THR A 21 -80.52 -21.10 33.05
CA THR A 21 -79.61 -20.66 31.99
C THR A 21 -80.26 -20.91 30.64
N LYS A 22 -80.31 -19.89 29.78
CA LYS A 22 -80.88 -20.02 28.44
C LYS A 22 -79.98 -20.94 27.59
N VAL A 23 -80.59 -21.93 26.95
CA VAL A 23 -79.90 -22.90 26.10
C VAL A 23 -80.60 -23.02 24.75
N GLY A 24 -79.85 -23.37 23.71
CA GLY A 24 -80.40 -23.56 22.38
C GLY A 24 -79.32 -23.77 21.35
N GLU A 25 -79.67 -24.42 20.24
CA GLU A 25 -78.78 -24.58 19.09
C GLU A 25 -79.16 -23.59 17.99
N THR A 26 -78.17 -23.22 17.20
CA THR A 26 -78.30 -22.41 15.98
C THR A 26 -77.47 -23.04 14.87
N LYS A 27 -77.60 -22.47 13.67
CA LYS A 27 -76.75 -22.80 12.53
C LYS A 27 -76.27 -21.53 11.85
N VAL A 28 -75.12 -21.61 11.20
CA VAL A 28 -74.57 -20.55 10.36
C VAL A 28 -74.45 -21.10 8.96
N GLU A 29 -75.13 -20.48 8.00
CA GLU A 29 -75.08 -20.88 6.59
C GLU A 29 -74.75 -19.69 5.71
N GLY A 30 -74.04 -19.95 4.61
CA GLY A 30 -73.60 -18.92 3.69
C GLY A 30 -73.31 -19.49 2.31
N THR A 31 -73.16 -18.58 1.36
CA THR A 31 -72.84 -18.88 -0.02
C THR A 31 -71.53 -18.21 -0.44
N LYS A 32 -70.79 -18.85 -1.33
CA LYS A 32 -69.60 -18.30 -1.95
C LYS A 32 -69.91 -17.91 -3.39
N THR A 33 -69.69 -16.63 -3.70
CA THR A 33 -69.82 -16.05 -5.03
C THR A 33 -68.45 -15.70 -5.60
N TRP A 34 -68.24 -15.98 -6.89
CA TRP A 34 -67.06 -15.60 -7.65
C TRP A 34 -67.40 -14.49 -8.65
N LYS A 35 -66.65 -13.38 -8.61
CA LYS A 35 -66.68 -12.27 -9.57
C LYS A 35 -65.39 -12.27 -10.38
N ASP A 36 -65.31 -13.16 -11.34
CA ASP A 36 -64.06 -13.52 -12.03
C ASP A 36 -64.26 -13.90 -13.50
N ASP A 37 -65.45 -13.65 -14.06
CA ASP A 37 -65.83 -14.02 -15.43
C ASP A 37 -65.51 -15.48 -15.80
N ASN A 38 -65.66 -16.39 -14.82
CA ASN A 38 -65.35 -17.81 -14.96
C ASN A 38 -63.89 -18.09 -15.33
N ALA A 39 -62.98 -17.41 -14.64
CA ALA A 39 -61.54 -17.57 -14.76
C ALA A 39 -61.10 -19.04 -14.74
N LYS A 40 -60.19 -19.41 -15.65
CA LYS A 40 -59.67 -20.78 -15.79
C LYS A 40 -58.77 -21.22 -14.63
N ASP A 41 -58.23 -20.24 -13.88
CA ASP A 41 -57.33 -20.44 -12.75
C ASP A 41 -58.07 -20.27 -11.40
N ARG A 42 -59.41 -20.43 -11.39
CA ARG A 42 -60.20 -20.48 -10.16
C ARG A 42 -59.78 -21.71 -9.34
N PRO A 43 -59.53 -21.58 -8.03
CA PRO A 43 -59.22 -22.72 -7.18
C PRO A 43 -60.41 -23.67 -7.06
N GLU A 44 -60.13 -24.97 -6.92
CA GLU A 44 -61.17 -26.01 -6.79
C GLU A 44 -61.88 -25.98 -5.42
N MET A 45 -61.23 -25.38 -4.42
CA MET A 45 -61.70 -25.28 -3.04
C MET A 45 -61.29 -23.97 -2.38
N ILE A 46 -62.07 -23.56 -1.38
CA ILE A 46 -61.69 -22.53 -0.39
C ILE A 46 -61.88 -23.09 1.02
N LYS A 47 -61.28 -22.42 2.01
CA LYS A 47 -61.50 -22.70 3.42
C LYS A 47 -62.22 -21.54 4.08
N VAL A 48 -63.34 -21.83 4.74
CA VAL A 48 -64.13 -20.88 5.50
C VAL A 48 -64.05 -21.22 6.97
N ASP A 49 -63.48 -20.32 7.75
CA ASP A 49 -63.40 -20.42 9.21
C ASP A 49 -64.69 -19.87 9.83
N LEU A 50 -65.25 -20.61 10.78
CA LEU A 50 -66.31 -20.15 11.68
C LEU A 50 -65.66 -19.55 12.93
N LEU A 51 -66.00 -18.30 13.23
CA LEU A 51 -65.53 -17.59 14.41
C LEU A 51 -66.66 -17.50 15.45
N GLN A 52 -66.40 -17.95 16.67
CA GLN A 52 -67.25 -17.73 17.84
C GLN A 52 -66.60 -16.66 18.72
N ASN A 53 -67.27 -15.53 18.91
CA ASN A 53 -66.75 -14.37 19.66
C ASN A 53 -65.32 -13.98 19.23
N GLY A 54 -65.04 -14.03 17.92
CA GLY A 54 -63.75 -13.67 17.33
C GLY A 54 -62.67 -14.77 17.34
N LYS A 55 -62.96 -15.97 17.86
CA LYS A 55 -62.03 -17.13 17.81
C LYS A 55 -62.49 -18.17 16.82
N VAL A 56 -61.58 -18.68 16.00
CA VAL A 56 -61.86 -19.80 15.09
C VAL A 56 -62.22 -21.04 15.91
N VAL A 57 -63.38 -21.63 15.64
CA VAL A 57 -63.89 -22.83 16.32
C VAL A 57 -64.15 -24.00 15.38
N ASP A 58 -64.30 -23.74 14.09
CA ASP A 58 -64.45 -24.75 13.05
C ASP A 58 -63.98 -24.19 11.70
N THR A 59 -63.66 -25.07 10.74
CA THR A 59 -63.27 -24.70 9.37
C THR A 59 -63.93 -25.67 8.39
N LYS A 60 -64.59 -25.13 7.37
CA LYS A 60 -65.15 -25.93 6.27
C LYS A 60 -64.43 -25.69 4.96
N GLU A 61 -64.25 -26.78 4.23
CA GLU A 61 -63.86 -26.74 2.82
C GLU A 61 -65.11 -26.57 1.96
N VAL A 62 -65.07 -25.62 1.04
CA VAL A 62 -66.19 -25.27 0.16
C VAL A 62 -65.72 -25.41 -1.28
N THR A 63 -66.43 -26.22 -2.05
CA THR A 63 -66.06 -26.63 -3.42
C THR A 63 -67.22 -26.46 -4.38
N ALA A 64 -66.97 -26.66 -5.67
CA ALA A 64 -68.01 -26.71 -6.69
C ALA A 64 -69.05 -27.83 -6.42
N GLU A 65 -68.64 -28.97 -5.86
CA GLU A 65 -69.54 -30.10 -5.53
C GLU A 65 -70.59 -29.71 -4.49
N THR A 66 -70.22 -28.84 -3.55
CA THR A 66 -71.14 -28.27 -2.55
C THR A 66 -72.02 -27.14 -3.11
N ASN A 67 -71.98 -26.90 -4.42
CA ASN A 67 -72.55 -25.73 -5.09
C ASN A 67 -72.09 -24.40 -4.46
N TRP A 68 -70.84 -24.36 -3.96
CA TRP A 68 -70.28 -23.21 -3.25
C TRP A 68 -71.14 -22.76 -2.04
N LYS A 69 -71.78 -23.70 -1.35
CA LYS A 69 -72.56 -23.43 -0.13
C LYS A 69 -71.96 -24.15 1.06
N TYR A 70 -72.11 -23.56 2.24
CA TYR A 70 -71.65 -24.18 3.47
C TYR A 70 -72.61 -23.89 4.62
N THR A 71 -72.63 -24.82 5.59
CA THR A 71 -73.48 -24.76 6.77
C THR A 71 -72.73 -25.33 7.96
N PHE A 72 -72.65 -24.60 9.05
CA PHE A 72 -72.20 -25.08 10.35
C PHE A 72 -73.46 -25.32 11.20
N GLU A 73 -73.68 -26.56 11.64
CA GLU A 73 -74.90 -26.97 12.36
C GLU A 73 -74.61 -27.22 13.85
N LYS A 74 -75.69 -27.29 14.66
CA LYS A 74 -75.64 -27.65 16.08
C LYS A 74 -74.70 -26.74 16.89
N LEU A 75 -74.64 -25.47 16.54
CA LEU A 75 -73.84 -24.47 17.23
C LEU A 75 -74.58 -24.02 18.49
N GLN A 76 -73.89 -23.95 19.63
CA GLN A 76 -74.51 -23.43 20.85
C GLN A 76 -74.86 -21.96 20.67
N ALA A 77 -76.10 -21.57 20.95
CA ALA A 77 -76.55 -20.18 20.81
C ALA A 77 -76.13 -19.31 22.00
N TYR A 78 -75.92 -19.91 23.18
CA TYR A 78 -75.62 -19.21 24.44
C TYR A 78 -74.47 -19.87 25.20
N ASP A 79 -73.71 -19.08 25.95
CA ASP A 79 -72.68 -19.56 26.86
C ASP A 79 -73.27 -20.11 28.18
N ALA A 80 -72.41 -20.58 29.09
CA ALA A 80 -72.82 -21.13 30.38
C ALA A 80 -73.54 -20.13 31.32
N ASN A 81 -73.45 -18.83 31.01
CA ASN A 81 -74.12 -17.75 31.75
C ASN A 81 -75.39 -17.25 31.02
N GLY A 82 -75.75 -17.84 29.88
CA GLY A 82 -76.91 -17.45 29.08
C GLY A 82 -76.66 -16.25 28.16
N VAL A 83 -75.39 -15.86 27.92
CA VAL A 83 -75.03 -14.78 26.99
C VAL A 83 -74.94 -15.34 25.58
N ALA A 84 -75.55 -14.67 24.60
CA ALA A 84 -75.56 -15.14 23.22
C ALA A 84 -74.15 -15.13 22.60
N TYR A 85 -73.78 -16.22 21.93
CA TYR A 85 -72.57 -16.27 21.12
C TYR A 85 -72.75 -15.45 19.84
N LYS A 86 -71.75 -14.64 19.50
CA LYS A 86 -71.65 -13.99 18.20
C LYS A 86 -70.89 -14.92 17.25
N TYR A 87 -71.52 -15.29 16.14
CA TYR A 87 -70.89 -16.07 15.09
C TYR A 87 -70.62 -15.20 13.86
N GLU A 88 -69.42 -15.34 13.30
CA GLU A 88 -68.95 -14.68 12.10
C GLU A 88 -68.21 -15.70 11.23
N VAL A 89 -68.04 -15.39 9.95
CA VAL A 89 -67.27 -16.22 9.02
C VAL A 89 -66.10 -15.43 8.49
N LYS A 90 -65.00 -16.13 8.23
CA LYS A 90 -63.83 -15.56 7.58
C LYS A 90 -63.34 -16.54 6.52
N GLU A 91 -63.09 -16.04 5.32
CA GLU A 91 -62.39 -16.84 4.32
C GLU A 91 -60.88 -16.83 4.61
N GLN A 92 -60.25 -17.99 4.49
CA GLN A 92 -58.79 -18.02 4.38
C GLN A 92 -58.36 -17.37 3.06
N PRO A 93 -57.23 -16.66 3.04
CA PRO A 93 -56.81 -15.95 1.84
C PRO A 93 -56.72 -16.83 0.58
N VAL A 94 -57.17 -16.29 -0.54
CA VAL A 94 -57.19 -16.97 -1.84
C VAL A 94 -56.32 -16.18 -2.82
N ALA A 95 -55.23 -16.79 -3.28
CA ALA A 95 -54.27 -16.15 -4.17
C ALA A 95 -54.95 -15.59 -5.44
N GLY A 96 -54.67 -14.32 -5.75
CA GLY A 96 -55.23 -13.62 -6.92
C GLY A 96 -56.69 -13.17 -6.77
N TYR A 97 -57.26 -13.21 -5.56
CA TYR A 97 -58.63 -12.77 -5.30
C TYR A 97 -58.72 -11.86 -4.07
N GLU A 98 -59.53 -10.81 -4.17
CA GLU A 98 -59.95 -10.00 -3.02
C GLU A 98 -61.26 -10.56 -2.45
N SER A 99 -61.27 -10.86 -1.15
CA SER A 99 -62.42 -11.46 -0.46
C SER A 99 -63.23 -10.41 0.31
N LYS A 100 -64.56 -10.45 0.17
CA LYS A 100 -65.49 -9.60 0.92
C LYS A 100 -66.58 -10.45 1.56
N VAL A 101 -66.74 -10.31 2.88
CA VAL A 101 -67.80 -10.96 3.66
C VAL A 101 -68.96 -9.99 3.87
N SER A 102 -70.19 -10.42 3.57
CA SER A 102 -71.42 -9.68 3.82
C SER A 102 -72.40 -10.56 4.60
N GLY A 103 -72.49 -10.36 5.91
CA GLY A 103 -73.16 -11.31 6.80
C GLY A 103 -72.38 -12.62 6.85
N THR A 104 -72.91 -13.66 6.20
CA THR A 104 -72.26 -14.97 6.05
C THR A 104 -71.96 -15.30 4.58
N ASP A 105 -72.32 -14.45 3.64
CA ASP A 105 -71.97 -14.65 2.23
C ASP A 105 -70.56 -14.11 1.94
N ILE A 106 -69.80 -14.86 1.15
CA ILE A 106 -68.43 -14.53 0.76
C ILE A 106 -68.42 -14.24 -0.73
N THR A 107 -67.84 -13.11 -1.14
CA THR A 107 -67.62 -12.77 -2.55
C THR A 107 -66.13 -12.61 -2.81
N ASN A 108 -65.59 -13.37 -3.75
CA ASN A 108 -64.22 -13.16 -4.23
C ASN A 108 -64.24 -12.46 -5.58
N THR A 109 -63.50 -11.36 -5.68
CA THR A 109 -63.30 -10.63 -6.93
C THR A 109 -61.91 -10.92 -7.45
N LYS A 110 -61.79 -11.32 -8.72
CA LYS A 110 -60.47 -11.59 -9.32
C LYS A 110 -59.68 -10.29 -9.37
N VAL A 111 -58.46 -10.34 -8.86
CA VAL A 111 -57.56 -9.20 -8.97
C VAL A 111 -56.92 -9.20 -10.36
N ALA A 112 -56.93 -8.05 -11.02
CA ALA A 112 -56.25 -7.86 -12.29
C ALA A 112 -54.74 -8.09 -12.13
N LYS A 113 -54.16 -8.88 -13.05
CA LYS A 113 -52.70 -8.95 -13.21
C LYS A 113 -52.18 -7.59 -13.67
N LEU A 114 -50.97 -7.26 -13.25
CA LEU A 114 -50.32 -6.01 -13.60
C LEU A 114 -49.31 -6.22 -14.72
N THR A 115 -49.03 -5.14 -15.43
CA THR A 115 -47.86 -5.02 -16.30
C THR A 115 -46.96 -3.95 -15.70
N VAL A 116 -45.72 -4.30 -15.39
CA VAL A 116 -44.69 -3.34 -14.99
C VAL A 116 -43.90 -2.99 -16.24
N GLU A 117 -44.06 -1.77 -16.72
CA GLU A 117 -43.39 -1.28 -17.92
C GLU A 117 -42.59 -0.01 -17.64
N GLY A 118 -41.52 0.16 -18.41
CA GLY A 118 -40.61 1.28 -18.29
C GLY A 118 -39.81 1.51 -19.56
N THR A 119 -39.13 2.63 -19.59
CA THR A 119 -38.28 3.05 -20.70
C THR A 119 -36.84 3.24 -20.24
N LYS A 120 -35.91 3.02 -21.16
CA LYS A 120 -34.50 3.31 -20.98
C LYS A 120 -34.11 4.56 -21.77
N THR A 121 -33.61 5.55 -21.06
CA THR A 121 -33.06 6.79 -21.61
C THR A 121 -31.53 6.80 -21.50
N TRP A 122 -30.86 7.31 -22.53
CA TRP A 122 -29.41 7.50 -22.58
C TRP A 122 -29.09 9.00 -22.60
N ASN A 123 -28.42 9.49 -21.56
CA ASN A 123 -27.88 10.84 -21.45
C ASN A 123 -26.37 10.80 -21.73
N ASP A 124 -26.01 10.61 -22.99
CA ASP A 124 -24.63 10.36 -23.43
C ASP A 124 -24.23 11.07 -24.72
N ASN A 125 -25.06 12.03 -25.16
CA ASN A 125 -24.84 12.76 -26.40
C ASN A 125 -24.65 11.85 -27.64
N ASN A 126 -25.37 10.72 -27.70
CA ASN A 126 -25.27 9.71 -28.76
C ASN A 126 -23.85 9.11 -28.89
N ALA A 127 -23.29 8.72 -27.75
CA ALA A 127 -21.99 8.05 -27.68
C ALA A 127 -21.91 6.85 -28.64
N THR A 128 -20.80 6.72 -29.36
CA THR A 128 -20.56 5.66 -30.36
C THR A 128 -20.23 4.31 -29.72
N ASP A 129 -19.88 4.30 -28.43
CA ASP A 129 -19.51 3.13 -27.65
C ASP A 129 -20.63 2.64 -26.71
N ARG A 130 -21.87 3.11 -26.95
CA ARG A 130 -23.06 2.65 -26.23
C ARG A 130 -23.24 1.13 -26.38
N PRO A 131 -23.51 0.38 -25.31
CA PRO A 131 -23.76 -1.05 -25.42
C PRO A 131 -25.02 -1.34 -26.23
N SER A 132 -25.05 -2.49 -26.91
CA SER A 132 -26.18 -2.93 -27.74
C SER A 132 -27.39 -3.44 -26.93
N THR A 133 -27.17 -3.81 -25.67
CA THR A 133 -28.18 -4.36 -24.76
C THR A 133 -27.89 -3.97 -23.31
N ILE A 134 -28.92 -3.91 -22.48
CA ILE A 134 -28.84 -3.84 -21.01
C ILE A 134 -29.71 -4.94 -20.40
N LYS A 135 -29.48 -5.25 -19.13
CA LYS A 135 -30.33 -6.15 -18.34
C LYS A 135 -31.05 -5.38 -17.25
N VAL A 136 -32.38 -5.50 -17.24
CA VAL A 136 -33.25 -4.91 -16.22
C VAL A 136 -33.86 -6.03 -15.41
N ASP A 137 -33.65 -6.00 -14.10
CA ASP A 137 -34.22 -6.93 -13.13
C ASP A 137 -35.54 -6.35 -12.59
N LEU A 138 -36.59 -7.18 -12.52
CA LEU A 138 -37.82 -6.90 -11.78
C LEU A 138 -37.66 -7.42 -10.34
N LEU A 139 -37.84 -6.53 -9.37
CA LEU A 139 -37.81 -6.87 -7.95
C LEU A 139 -39.23 -6.88 -7.39
N GLN A 140 -39.63 -8.00 -6.79
CA GLN A 140 -40.85 -8.14 -6.00
C GLN A 140 -40.48 -8.15 -4.53
N ASN A 141 -40.95 -7.16 -3.76
CA ASN A 141 -40.60 -6.97 -2.35
C ASN A 141 -39.07 -7.03 -2.09
N GLY A 142 -38.27 -6.43 -2.99
CA GLY A 142 -36.82 -6.38 -2.90
C GLY A 142 -36.06 -7.63 -3.39
N LYS A 143 -36.75 -8.66 -3.88
CA LYS A 143 -36.14 -9.86 -4.45
C LYS A 143 -36.30 -9.90 -5.97
N VAL A 144 -35.23 -10.21 -6.70
CA VAL A 144 -35.30 -10.40 -8.16
C VAL A 144 -36.19 -11.61 -8.48
N VAL A 145 -37.20 -11.40 -9.33
CA VAL A 145 -38.15 -12.42 -9.77
C VAL A 145 -38.15 -12.64 -11.28
N ASP A 146 -37.70 -11.65 -12.06
CA ASP A 146 -37.54 -11.76 -13.51
C ASP A 146 -36.43 -10.81 -13.99
N THR A 147 -35.86 -11.08 -15.17
CA THR A 147 -34.83 -10.25 -15.82
C THR A 147 -35.12 -10.16 -17.31
N LYS A 148 -35.09 -8.93 -17.85
CA LYS A 148 -35.32 -8.67 -19.26
C LYS A 148 -34.11 -8.02 -19.93
N GLU A 149 -33.76 -8.51 -21.11
CA GLU A 149 -32.81 -7.82 -21.99
C GLU A 149 -33.53 -6.74 -22.80
N VAL A 150 -32.95 -5.53 -22.81
CA VAL A 150 -33.53 -4.35 -23.45
C VAL A 150 -32.54 -3.81 -24.48
N THR A 151 -33.01 -3.60 -25.70
CA THR A 151 -32.16 -3.23 -26.84
C THR A 151 -32.75 -2.09 -27.65
N ALA A 152 -31.95 -1.53 -28.57
CA ALA A 152 -32.42 -0.55 -29.53
C ALA A 152 -33.58 -1.08 -30.41
N ALA A 153 -33.63 -2.39 -30.72
CA ALA A 153 -34.71 -3.00 -31.51
C ALA A 153 -36.08 -2.91 -30.82
N THR A 154 -36.09 -2.88 -29.48
CA THR A 154 -37.28 -2.67 -28.65
C THR A 154 -37.59 -1.19 -28.41
N ASN A 155 -36.92 -0.27 -29.12
CA ASN A 155 -36.91 1.17 -28.85
C ASN A 155 -36.58 1.49 -27.38
N TRP A 156 -35.70 0.69 -26.76
CA TRP A 156 -35.32 0.82 -25.36
C TRP A 156 -36.52 0.77 -24.38
N LYS A 157 -37.60 0.06 -24.74
CA LYS A 157 -38.76 -0.16 -23.88
C LYS A 157 -38.80 -1.60 -23.39
N TYR A 158 -39.31 -1.79 -22.19
CA TYR A 158 -39.49 -3.12 -21.61
C TYR A 158 -40.77 -3.20 -20.80
N ALA A 159 -41.30 -4.43 -20.69
CA ALA A 159 -42.51 -4.72 -19.93
C ALA A 159 -42.41 -6.13 -19.34
N PHE A 160 -42.75 -6.26 -18.07
CA PHE A 160 -42.98 -7.50 -17.36
C PHE A 160 -44.49 -7.68 -17.25
N ALA A 161 -45.05 -8.57 -18.07
CA ALA A 161 -46.49 -8.81 -18.15
C ALA A 161 -46.93 -9.87 -17.13
N ASP A 162 -48.21 -9.86 -16.82
CA ASP A 162 -48.88 -10.91 -16.04
C ASP A 162 -48.33 -11.09 -14.61
N VAL A 163 -47.81 -10.02 -13.99
CA VAL A 163 -47.31 -10.09 -12.61
C VAL A 163 -48.47 -9.97 -11.61
N GLU A 164 -48.39 -10.73 -10.52
CA GLU A 164 -49.43 -10.77 -9.49
C GLU A 164 -49.46 -9.45 -8.71
N ALA A 165 -50.63 -8.88 -8.45
CA ALA A 165 -50.73 -7.65 -7.67
C ALA A 165 -50.64 -7.87 -6.15
N TYR A 166 -51.02 -9.06 -5.66
CA TYR A 166 -51.11 -9.39 -4.23
C TYR A 166 -50.57 -10.78 -3.96
N ASP A 167 -50.03 -10.98 -2.76
CA ASP A 167 -49.60 -12.27 -2.27
C ASP A 167 -50.79 -13.19 -1.92
N ALA A 168 -50.46 -14.42 -1.51
CA ALA A 168 -51.46 -15.41 -1.12
C ALA A 168 -52.35 -14.93 0.04
N ASN A 169 -51.89 -13.98 0.86
CA ASN A 169 -52.61 -13.42 2.01
C ASN A 169 -53.44 -12.18 1.67
N GLY A 170 -53.44 -11.73 0.41
CA GLY A 170 -54.10 -10.51 -0.03
C GLY A 170 -53.33 -9.22 0.28
N VAL A 171 -52.02 -9.29 0.54
CA VAL A 171 -51.15 -8.13 0.73
C VAL A 171 -50.53 -7.72 -0.60
N ALA A 172 -50.61 -6.43 -0.96
CA ALA A 172 -50.10 -5.94 -2.23
C ALA A 172 -48.57 -6.13 -2.35
N TYR A 173 -48.10 -6.61 -3.51
CA TYR A 173 -46.69 -6.66 -3.82
C TYR A 173 -46.15 -5.28 -4.17
N LYS A 174 -44.97 -4.95 -3.64
CA LYS A 174 -44.19 -3.79 -4.09
C LYS A 174 -43.27 -4.23 -5.23
N TYR A 175 -43.42 -3.60 -6.40
CA TYR A 175 -42.55 -3.80 -7.54
C TYR A 175 -41.58 -2.63 -7.73
N GLU A 176 -40.33 -2.95 -8.02
CA GLU A 176 -39.27 -2.02 -8.35
C GLU A 176 -38.45 -2.60 -9.50
N VAL A 177 -37.72 -1.75 -10.23
CA VAL A 177 -36.79 -2.21 -11.27
C VAL A 177 -35.38 -1.82 -10.90
N LYS A 178 -34.41 -2.61 -11.35
CA LYS A 178 -32.99 -2.32 -11.19
C LYS A 178 -32.25 -2.65 -12.47
N GLU A 179 -31.39 -1.75 -12.93
CA GLU A 179 -30.46 -2.06 -13.99
C GLU A 179 -29.23 -2.79 -13.44
N GLN A 180 -28.76 -3.80 -14.17
CA GLN A 180 -27.43 -4.35 -13.92
C GLN A 180 -26.36 -3.34 -14.33
N PRO A 181 -25.20 -3.29 -13.64
CA PRO A 181 -24.18 -2.28 -13.91
C PRO A 181 -23.75 -2.23 -15.39
N VAL A 182 -23.77 -1.02 -15.96
CA VAL A 182 -23.33 -0.76 -17.33
C VAL A 182 -22.00 0.00 -17.28
N ALA A 183 -20.95 -0.57 -17.85
CA ALA A 183 -19.63 0.04 -17.83
C ALA A 183 -19.62 1.43 -18.50
N GLY A 184 -19.04 2.43 -17.83
CA GLY A 184 -18.97 3.81 -18.33
C GLY A 184 -20.27 4.61 -18.18
N TYR A 185 -21.27 4.09 -17.45
CA TYR A 185 -22.52 4.78 -17.20
C TYR A 185 -22.93 4.73 -15.74
N GLN A 186 -23.47 5.84 -15.26
CA GLN A 186 -24.19 5.92 -13.99
C GLN A 186 -25.69 5.74 -14.27
N SER A 187 -26.29 4.77 -13.57
CA SER A 187 -27.71 4.43 -13.70
C SER A 187 -28.53 5.14 -12.63
N ASP A 188 -29.66 5.69 -13.04
CA ASP A 188 -30.60 6.40 -12.19
C ASP A 188 -32.02 5.93 -12.51
N VAL A 189 -32.77 5.50 -11.49
CA VAL A 189 -34.08 4.87 -11.65
C VAL A 189 -35.16 5.75 -11.03
N HIS A 190 -36.13 6.17 -11.85
CA HIS A 190 -37.28 6.97 -11.44
C HIS A 190 -38.57 6.21 -11.73
N GLY A 191 -39.17 5.61 -10.69
CA GLY A 191 -40.29 4.69 -10.87
C GLY A 191 -39.84 3.42 -11.58
N TYR A 192 -40.24 3.27 -12.85
CA TYR A 192 -39.78 2.19 -13.73
C TYR A 192 -38.94 2.70 -14.90
N ASP A 193 -38.74 4.00 -15.04
CA ASP A 193 -37.86 4.55 -16.07
C ASP A 193 -36.42 4.55 -15.58
N ILE A 194 -35.50 4.20 -16.47
CA ILE A 194 -34.08 4.11 -16.18
C ILE A 194 -33.36 5.13 -17.07
N THR A 195 -32.51 5.96 -16.48
CA THR A 195 -31.64 6.89 -17.20
C THR A 195 -30.19 6.50 -16.97
N ASN A 196 -29.43 6.28 -18.05
CA ASN A 196 -27.96 6.17 -17.96
C ASN A 196 -27.30 7.46 -18.38
N THR A 197 -26.49 8.04 -17.49
CA THR A 197 -25.63 9.18 -17.80
C THR A 197 -24.21 8.68 -18.03
N LYS A 198 -23.59 9.08 -19.15
CA LYS A 198 -22.20 8.71 -19.45
C LYS A 198 -21.28 9.35 -18.40
N VAL A 199 -20.51 8.53 -17.69
CA VAL A 199 -19.45 9.05 -16.83
C VAL A 199 -18.20 9.29 -17.67
N GLY A 200 -17.51 10.41 -17.43
CA GLY A 200 -16.34 10.79 -18.23
C GLY A 200 -15.24 9.73 -18.20
N GLU A 201 -14.49 9.61 -19.28
CA GLU A 201 -13.25 8.83 -19.32
C GLU A 201 -12.06 9.74 -19.03
N THR A 202 -11.00 9.16 -18.48
CA THR A 202 -9.71 9.79 -18.29
C THR A 202 -8.60 8.84 -18.76
N LYS A 203 -7.36 9.34 -18.75
CA LYS A 203 -6.16 8.55 -18.97
C LYS A 203 -5.13 8.88 -17.91
N VAL A 204 -4.26 7.93 -17.63
CA VAL A 204 -3.08 8.12 -16.78
C VAL A 204 -1.86 7.88 -17.63
N GLU A 205 -1.02 8.89 -17.76
CA GLU A 205 0.23 8.80 -18.52
C GLU A 205 1.40 9.27 -17.67
N GLY A 206 2.55 8.65 -17.88
CA GLY A 206 3.76 8.95 -17.14
C GLY A 206 5.01 8.52 -17.90
N THR A 207 6.13 8.97 -17.40
CA THR A 207 7.45 8.67 -17.94
C THR A 207 8.32 7.98 -16.90
N LYS A 208 9.26 7.18 -17.37
CA LYS A 208 10.27 6.52 -16.55
C LYS A 208 11.64 7.16 -16.81
N THR A 209 12.25 7.64 -15.73
CA THR A 209 13.60 8.20 -15.71
C THR A 209 14.55 7.27 -14.96
N TRP A 210 15.78 7.17 -15.46
CA TRP A 210 16.86 6.39 -14.87
C TRP A 210 18.00 7.31 -14.43
N ASN A 211 18.20 7.42 -13.13
CA ASN A 211 19.34 8.07 -12.49
C ASN A 211 20.38 7.00 -12.15
N ASP A 212 21.16 6.61 -13.16
CA ASP A 212 22.14 5.52 -13.04
C ASP A 212 23.39 5.71 -13.88
N ASN A 213 23.61 6.94 -14.37
CA ASN A 213 24.73 7.28 -15.23
C ASN A 213 24.90 6.35 -16.44
N ASN A 214 23.79 5.93 -17.06
CA ASN A 214 23.75 4.98 -18.17
C ASN A 214 24.38 3.62 -17.84
N ALA A 215 24.01 3.08 -16.68
CA ALA A 215 24.44 1.76 -16.24
C ALA A 215 24.21 0.67 -17.30
N THR A 216 25.21 -0.21 -17.48
CA THR A 216 25.17 -1.30 -18.46
C THR A 216 24.32 -2.49 -18.02
N ASP A 217 24.01 -2.57 -16.73
CA ASP A 217 23.19 -3.61 -16.11
C ASP A 217 21.73 -3.17 -15.86
N ARG A 218 21.30 -2.06 -16.49
CA ARG A 218 19.91 -1.59 -16.45
C ARG A 218 18.98 -2.68 -17.03
N PRO A 219 17.86 -3.02 -16.36
CA PRO A 219 16.92 -3.99 -16.89
C PRO A 219 16.27 -3.48 -18.20
N SER A 220 15.92 -4.42 -19.09
CA SER A 220 15.29 -4.10 -20.37
C SER A 220 13.80 -3.69 -20.26
N THR A 221 13.15 -4.03 -19.15
CA THR A 221 11.73 -3.76 -18.88
C THR A 221 11.50 -3.50 -17.40
N ILE A 222 10.45 -2.74 -17.10
CA ILE A 222 9.86 -2.60 -15.75
C ILE A 222 8.36 -2.87 -15.82
N LYS A 223 7.74 -3.13 -14.66
CA LYS A 223 6.29 -3.23 -14.53
C LYS A 223 5.75 -2.07 -13.70
N VAL A 224 4.80 -1.34 -14.29
CA VAL A 224 4.09 -0.24 -13.64
C VAL A 224 2.64 -0.66 -13.42
N ASP A 225 2.23 -0.69 -12.16
CA ASP A 225 0.86 -0.97 -11.76
C ASP A 225 0.06 0.34 -11.72
N LEU A 226 -1.15 0.32 -12.27
CA LEU A 226 -2.18 1.35 -12.10
C LEU A 226 -3.05 0.99 -10.89
N LEU A 227 -3.16 1.91 -9.95
CA LEU A 227 -3.99 1.77 -8.77
C LEU A 227 -5.23 2.66 -8.91
N GLN A 228 -6.42 2.07 -8.75
CA GLN A 228 -7.69 2.77 -8.61
C GLN A 228 -8.11 2.70 -7.14
N ASN A 229 -8.23 3.84 -6.47
CA ASN A 229 -8.54 3.94 -5.04
C ASN A 229 -7.67 3.00 -4.17
N GLY A 230 -6.38 2.91 -4.49
CA GLY A 230 -5.41 2.09 -3.76
C GLY A 230 -5.37 0.60 -4.13
N LYS A 231 -6.21 0.12 -5.05
CA LYS A 231 -6.19 -1.27 -5.54
C LYS A 231 -5.60 -1.34 -6.95
N VAL A 232 -4.70 -2.30 -7.18
CA VAL A 232 -4.18 -2.57 -8.53
C VAL A 232 -5.32 -3.03 -9.44
N VAL A 233 -5.49 -2.33 -10.57
CA VAL A 233 -6.52 -2.61 -11.58
C VAL A 233 -5.95 -2.94 -12.95
N ASP A 234 -4.71 -2.53 -13.22
CA ASP A 234 -3.99 -2.83 -14.46
C ASP A 234 -2.47 -2.79 -14.22
N THR A 235 -1.69 -3.44 -15.08
CA THR A 235 -0.22 -3.46 -15.06
C THR A 235 0.30 -3.35 -16.47
N LYS A 236 1.27 -2.45 -16.69
CA LYS A 236 1.91 -2.23 -17.99
C LYS A 236 3.40 -2.49 -17.92
N GLU A 237 3.92 -3.20 -18.92
CA GLU A 237 5.35 -3.32 -19.14
C GLU A 237 5.86 -2.08 -19.90
N VAL A 238 6.97 -1.52 -19.43
CA VAL A 238 7.57 -0.29 -19.98
C VAL A 238 9.03 -0.59 -20.34
N THR A 239 9.39 -0.28 -21.59
CA THR A 239 10.70 -0.63 -22.18
C THR A 239 11.34 0.57 -22.87
N ALA A 240 12.59 0.41 -23.29
CA ALA A 240 13.27 1.40 -24.12
C ALA A 240 12.56 1.65 -25.48
N GLU A 241 11.90 0.65 -26.06
CA GLU A 241 11.16 0.78 -27.33
C GLU A 241 9.99 1.76 -27.21
N THR A 242 9.36 1.80 -26.02
CA THR A 242 8.29 2.77 -25.70
C THR A 242 8.84 4.16 -25.31
N ASN A 243 10.14 4.39 -25.49
CA ASN A 243 10.87 5.54 -24.97
C ASN A 243 10.65 5.75 -23.47
N TRP A 244 10.51 4.65 -22.71
CA TRP A 244 10.22 4.69 -21.28
C TRP A 244 8.96 5.49 -20.93
N LYS A 245 7.95 5.49 -21.81
CA LYS A 245 6.65 6.15 -21.58
C LYS A 245 5.56 5.11 -21.49
N TYR A 246 4.54 5.41 -20.70
CA TYR A 246 3.37 4.55 -20.58
C TYR A 246 2.09 5.37 -20.45
N THR A 247 1.00 4.78 -20.92
CA THR A 247 -0.34 5.34 -20.88
C THR A 247 -1.34 4.24 -20.59
N PHE A 248 -2.20 4.47 -19.62
CA PHE A 248 -3.42 3.71 -19.36
C PHE A 248 -4.59 4.54 -19.89
N GLU A 249 -5.31 4.01 -20.87
CA GLU A 249 -6.40 4.73 -21.56
C GLU A 249 -7.77 4.21 -21.12
N LYS A 250 -8.83 4.98 -21.44
CA LYS A 250 -10.23 4.59 -21.22
C LYS A 250 -10.53 4.22 -19.76
N LEU A 251 -9.94 4.97 -18.84
CA LEU A 251 -10.18 4.80 -17.41
C LEU A 251 -11.47 5.55 -17.05
N GLN A 252 -12.33 4.94 -16.24
CA GLN A 252 -13.53 5.63 -15.76
C GLN A 252 -13.13 6.77 -14.83
N ALA A 253 -13.61 7.99 -15.06
CA ALA A 253 -13.29 9.11 -14.17
C ALA A 253 -14.12 9.09 -12.88
N TYR A 254 -15.31 8.47 -12.89
CA TYR A 254 -16.25 8.45 -11.77
C TYR A 254 -16.84 7.05 -11.55
N ASP A 255 -17.19 6.76 -10.30
CA ASP A 255 -17.92 5.55 -9.91
C ASP A 255 -19.42 5.65 -10.24
N ALA A 256 -20.16 4.58 -9.93
CA ALA A 256 -21.60 4.50 -10.19
C ALA A 256 -22.45 5.51 -9.40
N ASN A 257 -21.89 6.15 -8.37
CA ASN A 257 -22.56 7.19 -7.58
C ASN A 257 -22.12 8.60 -8.00
N GLY A 258 -21.25 8.72 -9.00
CA GLY A 258 -20.70 9.99 -9.46
C GLY A 258 -19.50 10.50 -8.64
N VAL A 259 -18.88 9.66 -7.80
CA VAL A 259 -17.67 10.02 -7.05
C VAL A 259 -16.43 9.77 -7.92
N ALA A 260 -15.54 10.75 -8.01
CA ALA A 260 -14.34 10.64 -8.84
C ALA A 260 -13.40 9.53 -8.34
N TYR A 261 -12.91 8.69 -9.27
CA TYR A 261 -11.87 7.73 -8.98
C TYR A 261 -10.52 8.42 -8.80
N LYS A 262 -9.78 8.04 -7.76
CA LYS A 262 -8.38 8.44 -7.59
C LYS A 262 -7.50 7.40 -8.27
N TYR A 263 -6.71 7.83 -9.25
CA TYR A 263 -5.71 7.00 -9.90
C TYR A 263 -4.29 7.38 -9.48
N GLU A 264 -3.49 6.36 -9.19
CA GLU A 264 -2.07 6.47 -8.82
C GLU A 264 -1.29 5.37 -9.54
N VAL A 265 0.03 5.52 -9.60
CA VAL A 265 0.92 4.52 -10.21
C VAL A 265 1.92 4.01 -9.18
N LYS A 266 2.34 2.76 -9.34
CA LYS A 266 3.40 2.17 -8.52
C LYS A 266 4.28 1.31 -9.41
N GLU A 267 5.60 1.41 -9.22
CA GLU A 267 6.52 0.47 -9.85
C GLU A 267 6.68 -0.80 -8.99
N GLN A 268 6.75 -1.94 -9.66
CA GLN A 268 7.22 -3.16 -9.01
C GLN A 268 8.72 -3.05 -8.70
N ALA A 269 9.18 -3.71 -7.64
CA ALA A 269 10.56 -3.58 -7.17
C ALA A 269 11.57 -3.96 -8.27
N VAL A 270 12.56 -3.09 -8.47
CA VAL A 270 13.67 -3.31 -9.42
C VAL A 270 14.95 -3.51 -8.63
N ALA A 271 15.60 -4.67 -8.79
CA ALA A 271 16.80 -5.01 -8.03
C ALA A 271 17.94 -4.01 -8.29
N GLY A 272 18.58 -3.52 -7.22
CA GLY A 272 19.67 -2.54 -7.30
C GLY A 272 19.23 -1.09 -7.56
N TYR A 273 17.93 -0.81 -7.47
CA TYR A 273 17.37 0.51 -7.68
C TYR A 273 16.39 0.89 -6.57
N GLU A 274 16.39 2.16 -6.21
CA GLU A 274 15.36 2.78 -5.38
C GLU A 274 14.41 3.58 -6.27
N SER A 275 13.10 3.36 -6.11
CA SER A 275 12.05 3.94 -6.95
C SER A 275 11.35 5.09 -6.24
N LYS A 276 11.13 6.20 -6.95
CA LYS A 276 10.37 7.36 -6.49
C LYS A 276 9.32 7.76 -7.52
N VAL A 277 8.08 7.93 -7.07
CA VAL A 277 6.95 8.38 -7.90
C VAL A 277 6.64 9.85 -7.60
N ASN A 278 6.54 10.68 -8.63
CA ASN A 278 6.10 12.07 -8.54
C ASN A 278 4.93 12.29 -9.51
N GLY A 279 3.71 12.39 -8.98
CA GLY A 279 2.49 12.30 -9.79
C GLY A 279 2.41 10.93 -10.45
N THR A 280 2.70 10.87 -11.74
CA THR A 280 2.77 9.64 -12.54
C THR A 280 4.16 9.37 -13.12
N ASP A 281 5.12 10.28 -12.92
CA ASP A 281 6.49 10.04 -13.37
C ASP A 281 7.24 9.20 -12.33
N ILE A 282 8.00 8.23 -12.83
CA ILE A 282 8.75 7.29 -12.01
C ILE A 282 10.24 7.54 -12.25
N THR A 283 11.02 7.69 -11.17
CA THR A 283 12.47 7.79 -11.23
C THR A 283 13.09 6.63 -10.49
N ASN A 284 13.97 5.86 -11.15
CA ASN A 284 14.83 4.89 -10.46
C ASN A 284 16.23 5.45 -10.29
N THR A 285 16.72 5.41 -9.06
CA THR A 285 18.10 5.77 -8.73
C THR A 285 18.89 4.51 -8.41
N LYS A 286 20.07 4.35 -9.03
CA LYS A 286 20.95 3.21 -8.76
C LYS A 286 21.44 3.30 -7.31
N VAL A 287 21.33 2.19 -6.58
CA VAL A 287 21.78 2.09 -5.19
C VAL A 287 22.59 0.81 -4.97
N GLY A 288 23.44 0.82 -3.96
CA GLY A 288 24.25 -0.34 -3.60
C GLY A 288 25.33 0.01 -2.57
N GLU A 289 25.87 -1.01 -1.93
CA GLU A 289 26.99 -0.89 -1.01
C GLU A 289 28.25 -1.56 -1.59
N THR A 290 29.41 -1.05 -1.20
CA THR A 290 30.72 -1.62 -1.51
C THR A 290 31.60 -1.61 -0.25
N LYS A 291 32.81 -2.16 -0.38
CA LYS A 291 33.84 -2.13 0.65
C LYS A 291 35.19 -1.78 0.03
N VAL A 292 36.05 -1.18 0.83
CA VAL A 292 37.46 -0.94 0.50
C VAL A 292 38.30 -1.70 1.50
N GLU A 293 39.15 -2.60 1.03
CA GLU A 293 40.08 -3.36 1.86
C GLU A 293 41.48 -3.30 1.27
N GLY A 294 42.48 -3.29 2.15
CA GLY A 294 43.87 -3.20 1.77
C GLY A 294 44.79 -3.73 2.86
N THR A 295 46.04 -3.93 2.49
CA THR A 295 47.11 -4.40 3.36
C THR A 295 48.23 -3.39 3.44
N LYS A 296 48.90 -3.36 4.59
CA LYS A 296 50.10 -2.57 4.82
C LYS A 296 51.32 -3.46 4.82
N THR A 297 52.28 -3.14 3.96
CA THR A 297 53.58 -3.82 3.87
C THR A 297 54.70 -2.88 4.32
N TRP A 298 55.65 -3.43 5.06
CA TRP A 298 56.87 -2.73 5.49
C TRP A 298 58.09 -3.32 4.76
N ASN A 299 58.77 -2.49 3.98
CA ASN A 299 60.03 -2.80 3.33
C ASN A 299 61.16 -2.07 4.07
N ASP A 300 61.51 -2.59 5.25
CA ASP A 300 62.44 -1.95 6.18
C ASP A 300 63.42 -2.91 6.85
N ASN A 301 63.52 -4.14 6.33
CA ASN A 301 64.36 -5.20 6.89
C ASN A 301 64.11 -5.44 8.40
N ASN A 302 62.85 -5.34 8.83
CA ASN A 302 62.44 -5.48 10.24
C ASN A 302 63.12 -4.48 11.17
N ALA A 303 63.13 -3.21 10.77
CA ALA A 303 63.65 -2.12 11.57
C ALA A 303 63.02 -2.07 12.98
N THR A 304 63.86 -1.84 14.00
CA THR A 304 63.44 -1.77 15.41
C THR A 304 62.72 -0.46 15.77
N ASP A 305 62.81 0.55 14.91
CA ASP A 305 62.18 1.87 15.07
C ASP A 305 60.90 2.02 14.23
N ARG A 306 60.29 0.90 13.79
CA ARG A 306 58.99 0.89 13.11
C ARG A 306 57.89 1.41 14.06
N PRO A 307 56.99 2.30 13.60
CA PRO A 307 55.89 2.77 14.43
C PRO A 307 54.91 1.64 14.78
N SER A 308 54.26 1.74 15.94
CA SER A 308 53.27 0.76 16.41
C SER A 308 51.97 0.78 15.62
N SER A 309 51.66 1.90 14.96
CA SER A 309 50.46 2.09 14.14
C SER A 309 50.69 3.09 13.01
N ILE A 310 49.78 3.06 12.04
CA ILE A 310 49.62 4.07 10.99
C ILE A 310 48.15 4.51 10.94
N LYS A 311 47.88 5.64 10.29
CA LYS A 311 46.51 6.08 9.98
C LYS A 311 46.30 6.07 8.48
N VAL A 312 45.22 5.42 8.04
CA VAL A 312 44.81 5.33 6.63
C VAL A 312 43.48 6.06 6.48
N ASP A 313 43.48 7.11 5.67
CA ASP A 313 42.28 7.87 5.34
C ASP A 313 41.59 7.21 4.14
N LEU A 314 40.26 7.06 4.22
CA LEU A 314 39.38 6.74 3.09
C LEU A 314 38.90 8.04 2.47
N LEU A 315 39.13 8.20 1.17
CA LEU A 315 38.68 9.34 0.39
C LEU A 315 37.51 8.92 -0.50
N GLN A 316 36.42 9.67 -0.44
CA GLN A 316 35.28 9.58 -1.37
C GLN A 316 35.32 10.81 -2.27
N ASN A 317 35.51 10.61 -3.58
CA ASN A 317 35.66 11.68 -4.57
C ASN A 317 36.70 12.74 -4.15
N GLY A 318 37.82 12.29 -3.58
CA GLY A 318 38.93 13.16 -3.13
C GLY A 318 38.74 13.82 -1.76
N LYS A 319 37.63 13.60 -1.06
CA LYS A 319 37.40 14.12 0.30
C LYS A 319 37.55 13.00 1.32
N VAL A 320 38.29 13.24 2.41
CA VAL A 320 38.37 12.30 3.54
C VAL A 320 36.99 12.13 4.17
N VAL A 321 36.51 10.89 4.24
CA VAL A 321 35.22 10.52 4.82
C VAL A 321 35.34 9.60 6.02
N ASP A 322 36.47 8.90 6.15
CA ASP A 322 36.76 8.04 7.31
C ASP A 322 38.29 7.88 7.47
N THR A 323 38.74 7.50 8.66
CA THR A 323 40.15 7.23 8.96
C THR A 323 40.25 6.00 9.86
N LYS A 324 41.09 5.04 9.47
CA LYS A 324 41.34 3.82 10.25
C LYS A 324 42.77 3.77 10.77
N GLU A 325 42.91 3.45 12.05
CA GLU A 325 44.21 3.12 12.63
C GLU A 325 44.53 1.65 12.35
N VAL A 326 45.72 1.38 11.83
CA VAL A 326 46.18 0.04 11.42
C VAL A 326 47.41 -0.32 12.24
N THR A 327 47.42 -1.52 12.81
CA THR A 327 48.46 -1.96 13.76
C THR A 327 48.93 -3.36 13.42
N ALA A 328 49.98 -3.82 14.10
CA ALA A 328 50.40 -5.22 14.04
C ALA A 328 49.30 -6.19 14.53
N ALA A 329 48.44 -5.77 15.48
CA ALA A 329 47.35 -6.60 16.01
C ALA A 329 46.25 -6.86 14.97
N SER A 330 46.06 -5.93 14.01
CA SER A 330 45.17 -6.15 12.86
C SER A 330 45.86 -6.87 11.69
N GLU A 331 47.02 -7.48 11.95
CA GLU A 331 47.90 -8.07 10.94
C GLU A 331 48.24 -7.09 9.81
N TRP A 332 48.30 -5.78 10.11
CA TRP A 332 48.49 -4.72 9.12
C TRP A 332 47.44 -4.71 8.00
N LYS A 333 46.24 -5.23 8.26
CA LYS A 333 45.09 -5.21 7.34
C LYS A 333 44.08 -4.16 7.80
N TYR A 334 43.36 -3.59 6.84
CA TYR A 334 42.29 -2.64 7.11
C TYR A 334 41.14 -2.81 6.13
N MET A 335 39.96 -2.38 6.55
CA MET A 335 38.71 -2.52 5.79
C MET A 335 37.72 -1.43 6.20
N PHE A 336 37.09 -0.84 5.20
CA PHE A 336 35.95 0.07 5.31
C PHE A 336 34.73 -0.62 4.68
N GLU A 337 33.69 -0.87 5.46
CA GLU A 337 32.50 -1.64 5.04
C GLU A 337 31.29 -0.73 4.82
N LYS A 338 30.27 -1.23 4.12
CA LYS A 338 28.96 -0.57 3.93
C LYS A 338 29.08 0.84 3.34
N LEU A 339 30.04 1.01 2.43
CA LEU A 339 30.23 2.26 1.72
C LEU A 339 29.18 2.40 0.62
N GLN A 340 28.49 3.52 0.54
CA GLN A 340 27.56 3.75 -0.57
C GLN A 340 28.32 3.71 -1.89
N ALA A 341 27.86 2.91 -2.84
CA ALA A 341 28.51 2.76 -4.14
C ALA A 341 28.14 3.90 -5.10
N TYR A 342 26.98 4.54 -4.90
CA TYR A 342 26.43 5.55 -5.80
C TYR A 342 25.93 6.77 -5.02
N ASP A 343 26.00 7.95 -5.64
CA ASP A 343 25.43 9.18 -5.12
C ASP A 343 23.91 9.28 -5.35
N ALA A 344 23.30 10.40 -4.93
CA ALA A 344 21.86 10.64 -5.08
C ALA A 344 21.37 10.72 -6.54
N ASN A 345 22.27 10.81 -7.52
CA ASN A 345 21.97 10.80 -8.95
C ASN A 345 22.34 9.45 -9.60
N GLY A 346 22.75 8.46 -8.81
CA GLY A 346 23.18 7.15 -9.29
C GLY A 346 24.57 7.16 -9.94
N VAL A 347 25.40 8.17 -9.68
CA VAL A 347 26.79 8.21 -10.17
C VAL A 347 27.68 7.47 -9.17
N ALA A 348 28.55 6.58 -9.67
CA ALA A 348 29.43 5.79 -8.83
C ALA A 348 30.42 6.67 -8.06
N TYR A 349 30.55 6.44 -6.75
CA TYR A 349 31.59 7.07 -5.94
C TYR A 349 32.96 6.48 -6.28
N LYS A 350 33.96 7.35 -6.45
CA LYS A 350 35.35 6.95 -6.52
C LYS A 350 35.91 6.89 -5.10
N TYR A 351 36.30 5.70 -4.67
CA TYR A 351 37.02 5.52 -3.40
C TYR A 351 38.51 5.37 -3.63
N GLU A 352 39.29 6.03 -2.77
CA GLU A 352 40.75 5.99 -2.75
C GLU A 352 41.20 5.93 -1.29
N VAL A 353 42.44 5.50 -1.06
CA VAL A 353 43.03 5.46 0.28
C VAL A 353 44.32 6.28 0.29
N LYS A 354 44.61 6.91 1.42
CA LYS A 354 45.83 7.68 1.62
C LYS A 354 46.39 7.39 3.00
N GLU A 355 47.68 7.05 3.07
CA GLU A 355 48.37 6.97 4.36
C GLU A 355 48.71 8.39 4.84
N GLN A 356 48.48 8.66 6.13
CA GLN A 356 49.05 9.83 6.78
C GLN A 356 50.58 9.70 6.89
N GLN A 357 51.29 10.83 6.93
CA GLN A 357 52.74 10.84 6.89
C GLN A 357 53.37 9.97 8.00
N VAL A 358 54.29 9.09 7.61
CA VAL A 358 55.08 8.26 8.52
C VAL A 358 56.56 8.68 8.42
N ALA A 359 57.09 9.24 9.51
CA ALA A 359 58.46 9.74 9.54
C ALA A 359 59.50 8.64 9.22
N GLY A 360 60.45 8.93 8.33
CA GLY A 360 61.53 8.00 7.95
C GLY A 360 61.11 6.91 6.96
N TYR A 361 59.93 7.03 6.34
CA TYR A 361 59.44 6.10 5.33
C TYR A 361 58.90 6.84 4.11
N LYS A 362 59.11 6.24 2.93
CA LYS A 362 58.43 6.62 1.69
C LYS A 362 57.27 5.66 1.44
N SER A 363 56.06 6.20 1.29
CA SER A 363 54.84 5.43 1.04
C SER A 363 54.56 5.31 -0.46
N GLU A 364 54.18 4.11 -0.88
CA GLU A 364 53.71 3.79 -2.24
C GLU A 364 52.36 3.07 -2.18
N LEU A 365 51.46 3.41 -3.10
CA LEU A 365 50.11 2.86 -3.20
C LEU A 365 49.97 2.01 -4.46
N LYS A 366 49.43 0.80 -4.32
CA LYS A 366 49.06 -0.08 -5.43
C LYS A 366 47.63 -0.57 -5.22
N GLY A 367 46.67 0.05 -5.91
CA GLY A 367 45.26 -0.12 -5.58
C GLY A 367 44.99 0.43 -4.19
N TYR A 368 44.59 -0.43 -3.25
CA TYR A 368 44.43 -0.10 -1.84
C TYR A 368 45.57 -0.63 -0.96
N ASP A 369 46.54 -1.36 -1.51
CA ASP A 369 47.68 -1.82 -0.72
C ASP A 369 48.70 -0.69 -0.57
N ILE A 370 49.22 -0.55 0.64
CA ILE A 370 50.20 0.48 1.01
C ILE A 370 51.53 -0.20 1.30
N THR A 371 52.61 0.28 0.71
CA THR A 371 53.98 -0.17 1.01
C THR A 371 54.80 0.99 1.56
N ASN A 372 55.37 0.84 2.75
CA ASN A 372 56.37 1.79 3.26
C ASN A 372 57.77 1.22 3.09
N THR A 373 58.62 1.95 2.38
CA THR A 373 60.05 1.65 2.27
C THR A 373 60.83 2.57 3.19
N LYS A 374 61.69 2.00 4.05
CA LYS A 374 62.54 2.78 4.95
C LYS A 374 63.49 3.64 4.13
N VAL A 375 63.53 4.93 4.40
CA VAL A 375 64.56 5.81 3.82
C VAL A 375 65.77 5.85 4.75
N GLY A 376 66.98 5.83 4.17
CA GLY A 376 68.22 5.78 4.94
C GLY A 376 68.34 6.93 5.95
N LYS A 377 69.04 6.69 7.06
CA LYS A 377 69.53 7.73 7.97
C LYS A 377 71.00 8.01 7.65
N THR A 378 71.44 9.23 7.85
CA THR A 378 72.84 9.66 7.74
C THR A 378 73.27 10.43 8.99
N LYS A 379 74.55 10.74 9.08
CA LYS A 379 75.12 11.59 10.12
C LYS A 379 76.09 12.59 9.50
N VAL A 380 76.26 13.72 10.16
CA VAL A 380 77.27 14.73 9.82
C VAL A 380 78.15 14.96 11.03
N GLU A 381 79.43 14.67 10.89
CA GLU A 381 80.41 14.86 11.94
C GLU A 381 81.65 15.60 11.42
N GLY A 382 82.36 16.25 12.32
CA GLY A 382 83.58 16.96 11.95
C GLY A 382 84.37 17.44 13.15
N THR A 383 85.51 18.05 12.85
CA THR A 383 86.45 18.58 13.84
C THR A 383 86.82 20.01 13.48
N LYS A 384 86.82 20.89 14.48
CA LYS A 384 87.34 22.26 14.35
C LYS A 384 88.85 22.26 14.51
N THR A 385 89.54 22.83 13.53
CA THR A 385 90.99 23.09 13.58
C THR A 385 91.23 24.59 13.68
N TRP A 386 92.17 24.98 14.54
CA TRP A 386 92.63 26.36 14.71
C TRP A 386 94.00 26.52 14.04
N ASN A 387 94.09 27.40 13.05
CA ASN A 387 95.34 27.73 12.33
C ASN A 387 95.83 29.12 12.76
N ASP A 388 96.30 29.23 13.98
CA ASP A 388 96.59 30.51 14.65
C ASP A 388 97.88 30.48 15.49
N ASP A 389 98.78 29.55 15.19
CA ASP A 389 100.03 29.32 15.94
C ASP A 389 99.81 29.18 17.47
N ASN A 390 98.71 28.51 17.84
CA ASN A 390 98.34 28.26 19.24
C ASN A 390 98.14 29.55 20.06
N ALA A 391 97.49 30.55 19.44
CA ALA A 391 97.13 31.82 20.04
C ALA A 391 96.46 31.67 21.42
N LYS A 392 96.83 32.54 22.37
CA LYS A 392 96.36 32.51 23.77
C LYS A 392 94.97 33.11 23.97
N ASP A 393 94.47 33.84 22.99
CA ASP A 393 93.24 34.62 22.98
C ASP A 393 92.11 33.97 22.16
N ARG A 394 92.26 32.70 21.78
CA ARG A 394 91.19 31.94 21.12
C ARG A 394 89.94 31.80 22.02
N PRO A 395 88.73 31.78 21.43
CA PRO A 395 87.51 31.60 22.21
C PRO A 395 87.43 30.20 22.83
N GLU A 396 86.72 30.09 23.96
CA GLU A 396 86.55 28.81 24.68
C GLU A 396 85.63 27.84 23.94
N MET A 397 84.73 28.37 23.09
CA MET A 397 83.74 27.62 22.32
C MET A 397 83.37 28.35 21.03
N ILE A 398 82.81 27.60 20.09
CA ILE A 398 82.19 28.09 18.85
C ILE A 398 80.80 27.45 18.69
N GLN A 399 79.99 27.99 17.78
CA GLN A 399 78.73 27.38 17.36
C GLN A 399 78.82 26.91 15.90
N VAL A 400 78.44 25.66 15.66
CA VAL A 400 78.38 25.04 14.34
C VAL A 400 76.93 24.74 14.01
N ASP A 401 76.41 25.37 12.96
CA ASP A 401 75.08 25.13 12.43
C ASP A 401 75.12 23.97 11.42
N LEU A 402 74.14 23.07 11.50
CA LEU A 402 73.82 22.07 10.49
C LEU A 402 72.73 22.62 9.57
N LEU A 403 73.00 22.63 8.27
CA LEU A 403 72.07 23.05 7.24
C LEU A 403 71.58 21.84 6.45
N GLN A 404 70.26 21.73 6.26
CA GLN A 404 69.61 20.79 5.36
C GLN A 404 69.04 21.56 4.17
N ASN A 405 69.53 21.28 2.95
CA ASN A 405 69.16 22.00 1.73
C ASN A 405 69.24 23.55 1.88
N GLY A 406 70.23 24.04 2.63
CA GLY A 406 70.46 25.46 2.88
C GLY A 406 69.67 26.07 4.06
N THR A 407 68.82 25.32 4.74
CA THR A 407 68.09 25.77 5.94
C THR A 407 68.76 25.24 7.21
N VAL A 408 69.01 26.11 8.19
CA VAL A 408 69.54 25.68 9.50
C VAL A 408 68.50 24.84 10.22
N ILE A 409 68.86 23.61 10.59
CA ILE A 409 67.96 22.67 11.28
C ILE A 409 68.45 22.29 12.69
N ALA A 410 69.73 22.52 12.99
CA ALA A 410 70.30 22.30 14.31
C ALA A 410 71.58 23.14 14.48
N THR A 411 71.96 23.41 15.74
CA THR A 411 73.22 24.08 16.10
C THR A 411 73.86 23.32 17.24
N GLN A 412 75.18 23.13 17.19
CA GLN A 412 75.96 22.48 18.24
C GLN A 412 77.10 23.38 18.73
N GLU A 413 77.26 23.45 20.05
CA GLU A 413 78.40 24.10 20.69
C GLU A 413 79.62 23.17 20.68
N VAL A 414 80.76 23.71 20.25
CA VAL A 414 82.01 22.96 20.08
C VAL A 414 83.11 23.66 20.85
N SER A 415 83.80 22.93 21.72
CA SER A 415 84.78 23.50 22.65
C SER A 415 85.97 22.57 22.86
N LYS A 416 86.95 23.00 23.65
CA LYS A 416 88.04 22.13 24.10
C LYS A 416 87.52 20.90 24.87
N ALA A 417 86.43 21.03 25.62
CA ALA A 417 85.83 19.93 26.37
C ALA A 417 85.23 18.85 25.45
N THR A 418 84.71 19.23 24.27
CA THR A 418 84.24 18.28 23.25
C THR A 418 85.38 17.76 22.36
N GLY A 419 86.64 18.07 22.70
CA GLY A 419 87.80 17.77 21.87
C GLY A 419 87.78 18.48 20.52
N TRP A 420 87.08 19.61 20.43
CA TRP A 420 86.79 20.35 19.20
C TRP A 420 86.09 19.50 18.13
N LYS A 421 85.23 18.57 18.53
CA LYS A 421 84.44 17.70 17.63
C LYS A 421 82.93 18.00 17.76
N TYR A 422 82.21 17.78 16.67
CA TYR A 422 80.74 17.83 16.61
C TYR A 422 80.20 16.63 15.82
N GLU A 423 78.98 16.21 16.14
CA GLU A 423 78.31 15.07 15.50
C GLU A 423 76.78 15.25 15.58
N PHE A 424 76.15 15.33 14.40
CA PHE A 424 74.70 15.33 14.23
C PHE A 424 74.27 13.95 13.71
N LYS A 425 73.44 13.24 14.50
CA LYS A 425 72.98 11.87 14.20
C LYS A 425 71.53 11.84 13.72
N ASP A 426 71.12 10.67 13.23
CA ASP A 426 69.72 10.36 12.88
C ASP A 426 69.09 11.30 11.85
N LEU A 427 69.92 11.86 10.96
CA LEU A 427 69.47 12.76 9.91
C LEU A 427 68.79 11.95 8.80
N ALA A 428 67.64 12.39 8.29
CA ALA A 428 67.01 11.74 7.13
C ALA A 428 67.94 11.86 5.92
N ALA A 429 68.29 10.76 5.26
CA ALA A 429 69.17 10.81 4.08
C ALA A 429 68.41 11.26 2.82
N TYR A 430 67.09 11.09 2.78
CA TYR A 430 66.25 11.40 1.62
C TYR A 430 64.96 12.10 2.03
N ASP A 431 64.45 12.94 1.13
CA ASP A 431 63.16 13.62 1.25
C ASP A 431 61.98 12.70 0.89
N GLU A 432 60.78 13.28 0.93
CA GLU A 432 59.49 12.62 0.68
C GLU A 432 59.39 11.97 -0.71
N ASN A 433 60.18 12.44 -1.69
CA ASN A 433 60.21 11.92 -3.05
C ASN A 433 61.32 10.86 -3.25
N GLY A 434 62.19 10.68 -2.26
CA GLY A 434 63.40 9.86 -2.34
C GLY A 434 64.60 10.61 -2.92
N VAL A 435 64.59 11.94 -2.95
CA VAL A 435 65.74 12.76 -3.34
C VAL A 435 66.64 12.95 -2.13
N ALA A 436 67.95 12.75 -2.29
CA ALA A 436 68.89 12.85 -1.18
C ALA A 436 68.91 14.27 -0.59
N TYR A 437 68.80 14.41 0.73
CA TYR A 437 69.03 15.68 1.40
C TYR A 437 70.51 16.06 1.32
N LYS A 438 70.79 17.33 0.97
CA LYS A 438 72.13 17.90 1.04
C LYS A 438 72.34 18.45 2.44
N TYR A 439 73.32 17.91 3.16
CA TYR A 439 73.72 18.45 4.45
C TYR A 439 75.05 19.20 4.34
N GLU A 440 75.10 20.37 4.98
CA GLU A 440 76.28 21.23 5.06
C GLU A 440 76.43 21.75 6.49
N VAL A 441 77.64 22.14 6.86
CA VAL A 441 77.91 22.78 8.15
C VAL A 441 78.38 24.21 7.93
N LYS A 442 78.02 25.09 8.84
CA LYS A 442 78.49 26.46 8.86
C LYS A 442 78.91 26.84 10.28
N GLU A 443 80.13 27.34 10.41
CA GLU A 443 80.56 27.98 11.65
C GLU A 443 79.97 29.39 11.73
N GLN A 444 79.41 29.75 12.88
CA GLN A 444 78.99 31.12 13.14
C GLN A 444 80.21 32.05 13.28
N PRO A 445 80.10 33.34 12.89
CA PRO A 445 81.25 34.24 12.87
C PRO A 445 82.00 34.30 14.20
N VAL A 446 83.31 34.04 14.15
CA VAL A 446 84.22 34.17 15.29
C VAL A 446 85.05 35.43 15.09
N ALA A 447 84.98 36.37 16.04
CA ALA A 447 85.71 37.64 15.95
C ALA A 447 87.22 37.42 15.78
N GLY A 448 87.84 38.06 14.79
CA GLY A 448 89.28 37.95 14.51
C GLY A 448 89.70 36.72 13.69
N TYR A 449 88.76 35.85 13.31
CA TYR A 449 89.04 34.63 12.54
C TYR A 449 88.25 34.59 11.24
N GLU A 450 88.89 34.07 10.18
CA GLU A 450 88.22 33.71 8.93
C GLU A 450 87.87 32.22 8.95
N SER A 451 86.59 31.92 8.78
CA SER A 451 86.08 30.55 8.79
C SER A 451 86.15 29.93 7.40
N LYS A 452 86.82 28.77 7.29
CA LYS A 452 86.84 27.95 6.06
C LYS A 452 86.41 26.53 6.35
N VAL A 453 85.31 26.10 5.72
CA VAL A 453 84.85 24.70 5.76
C VAL A 453 85.58 23.92 4.67
N LEU A 454 86.44 22.99 5.08
CA LEU A 454 87.06 22.02 4.17
C LEU A 454 86.06 20.88 4.00
N THR A 455 85.60 20.65 2.78
CA THR A 455 84.43 19.81 2.49
C THR A 455 84.54 18.39 3.04
N SER A 456 83.58 18.02 3.90
CA SER A 456 83.18 16.64 4.12
C SER A 456 82.34 16.18 2.92
N GLN A 457 82.95 15.55 1.91
CA GLN A 457 82.15 14.67 1.07
C GLN A 457 81.77 13.48 1.93
N ILE A 458 80.47 13.32 2.15
CA ILE A 458 79.86 12.17 2.80
C ILE A 458 80.39 10.92 2.06
N GLN A 459 81.22 10.12 2.73
CA GLN A 459 81.47 8.75 2.28
C GLN A 459 80.12 8.04 2.30
N LYS A 460 79.72 7.54 1.13
CA LYS A 460 78.53 6.69 0.97
C LYS A 460 78.55 5.48 1.86
#